data_AF-J6I946-F1
#
_entry.id   AF-J6I946-F1
#
_cell.length_a   1.000
_cell.length_b   1.000
_cell.length_c   1.000
_cell.angle_alpha   90.00
_cell.angle_beta   90.00
_cell.angle_gamma   90.00
#
_symmetry.space_group_name_H-M   'P 1'
#
loop_
_entity.id
_entity.type
_entity.pdbx_description
1 polymer ?
#
loop_
_entity_poly.entity_id
_entity_poly.type
_entity_poly.pdbx_seq_one_letter_code
_entity_poly.pdbx_strand_id
1 'polypeptide(L)'
;MEQAKKRDRKIMITDVALNKVPLVQVPEFTQVECETVAAEHRTLLRVAKEKNHSNEVLSVVSFKQVRRAMVLGDEFSVDLRKSPEAYGIFASAEPQEILLLHNHPSTNNFSLPDIVTLLRYAQVKMMSVVTNQGDVHILCKTVSFEYDTAKEIFNAVYCRYQGGEIGHHATVRRFLKECSKGGFAYVEG
;
A
#
# COMPACT_ATOMS: atom_id res chain seq x y z
N MET A 1 23.92 -21.33 -11.30
CA MET A 1 23.41 -20.06 -10.73
C MET A 1 21.88 -20.14 -10.73
N GLU A 2 21.26 -20.67 -9.69
CA GLU A 2 19.80 -20.82 -9.63
C GLU A 2 19.30 -20.60 -8.21
N GLN A 3 19.38 -19.34 -7.76
CA GLN A 3 18.61 -18.86 -6.62
C GLN A 3 18.14 -17.44 -6.91
N ALA A 4 17.32 -17.28 -7.96
CA ALA A 4 16.30 -16.24 -7.91
C ALA A 4 15.34 -16.65 -6.79
N LYS A 5 15.58 -16.18 -5.56
CA LYS A 5 14.68 -16.36 -4.41
C LYS A 5 13.25 -16.08 -4.89
N LYS A 6 12.34 -17.05 -4.77
CA LYS A 6 10.93 -16.95 -5.20
C LYS A 6 10.22 -15.82 -4.43
N ARG A 7 10.36 -14.58 -4.90
CA ARG A 7 9.78 -13.37 -4.29
C ARG A 7 8.26 -13.35 -4.37
N ASP A 8 7.67 -14.21 -5.21
CA ASP A 8 6.24 -14.24 -5.52
C ASP A 8 5.48 -15.35 -4.78
N ARG A 9 6.15 -16.13 -3.92
CA ARG A 9 5.46 -17.15 -3.13
C ARG A 9 4.85 -16.51 -1.89
N LYS A 10 3.61 -16.88 -1.59
CA LYS A 10 2.97 -16.61 -0.30
C LYS A 10 3.78 -17.13 0.90
N ILE A 11 3.92 -16.25 1.88
CA ILE A 11 4.56 -16.44 3.18
C ILE A 11 3.47 -16.40 4.24
N MET A 12 3.46 -17.37 5.14
CA MET A 12 2.50 -17.36 6.26
C MET A 12 2.93 -16.35 7.31
N ILE A 13 1.97 -15.58 7.84
CA ILE A 13 2.24 -14.58 8.88
C ILE A 13 2.56 -15.32 10.18
N THR A 14 3.65 -14.89 10.83
CA THR A 14 4.10 -15.43 12.13
C THR A 14 3.92 -14.40 13.23
N ASP A 15 3.97 -14.83 14.49
CA ASP A 15 3.94 -13.89 15.63
C ASP A 15 5.17 -12.99 15.66
N VAL A 16 6.32 -13.46 15.14
CA VAL A 16 7.52 -12.64 14.94
C VAL A 16 7.25 -11.51 13.96
N ALA A 17 6.57 -11.78 12.85
CA ALA A 17 6.18 -10.76 11.88
C ALA A 17 5.27 -9.69 12.50
N LEU A 18 4.29 -10.10 13.32
CA LEU A 18 3.40 -9.18 14.03
C LEU A 18 4.14 -8.27 15.02
N ASN A 19 5.13 -8.81 15.73
CA ASN A 19 5.87 -8.08 16.75
C ASN A 19 6.93 -7.15 16.16
N LYS A 20 7.42 -7.42 14.95
CA LYS A 20 8.47 -6.61 14.30
C LYS A 20 7.95 -5.50 13.40
N VAL A 21 6.62 -5.34 13.26
CA VAL A 21 6.03 -4.25 12.49
C VAL A 21 6.54 -2.91 13.05
N PRO A 22 7.36 -2.17 12.30
CA PRO A 22 8.01 -0.98 12.78
C PRO A 22 7.04 0.19 12.82
N LEU A 23 7.37 1.17 13.67
CA LEU A 23 6.82 2.51 13.53
C LEU A 23 7.57 3.21 12.40
N VAL A 24 6.87 3.55 11.31
CA VAL A 24 7.43 4.31 10.19
C VAL A 24 6.94 5.75 10.28
N GLN A 25 7.86 6.71 10.25
CA GLN A 25 7.55 8.13 10.22
C GLN A 25 7.06 8.52 8.83
N VAL A 26 5.79 8.90 8.72
CA VAL A 26 5.18 9.34 7.46
C VAL A 26 5.27 10.87 7.40
N PRO A 27 5.82 11.46 6.31
CA PRO A 27 5.83 12.91 6.18
C PRO A 27 4.43 13.51 6.30
N GLU A 28 4.35 14.66 6.97
CA GLU A 28 3.10 15.41 7.25
C GLU A 28 2.15 14.75 8.26
N PHE A 29 2.47 13.56 8.77
CA PHE A 29 1.69 12.91 9.81
C PHE A 29 2.27 13.28 11.18
N THR A 30 1.39 13.41 12.16
CA THR A 30 1.78 13.50 13.57
C THR A 30 2.30 12.15 14.07
N GLN A 31 2.99 12.18 15.21
CA GLN A 31 3.44 10.97 15.89
C GLN A 31 2.28 10.00 16.19
N VAL A 32 1.14 10.54 16.65
CA VAL A 32 -0.06 9.75 16.98
C VAL A 32 -0.65 9.09 15.74
N GLU A 33 -0.66 9.79 14.59
CA GLU A 33 -1.12 9.23 13.33
C GLU A 33 -0.18 8.12 12.84
N CYS A 34 1.14 8.30 12.95
CA CYS A 34 2.11 7.25 12.61
C CYS A 34 1.95 6.01 13.51
N GLU A 35 1.75 6.20 14.82
CA GLU A 35 1.48 5.12 15.77
C GLU A 35 0.18 4.39 15.45
N THR A 36 -0.85 5.12 15.01
CA THR A 36 -2.13 4.56 14.57
C THR A 36 -1.96 3.74 13.30
N VAL A 37 -1.19 4.22 12.32
CA VAL A 37 -0.86 3.45 11.10
C VAL A 37 -0.13 2.14 11.46
N ALA A 38 0.88 2.19 12.33
CA ALA A 38 1.60 0.99 12.75
C ALA A 38 0.71 0.01 13.53
N ALA A 39 -0.21 0.52 14.37
CA ALA A 39 -1.20 -0.31 15.06
C ALA A 39 -2.20 -0.96 14.09
N GLU A 40 -2.58 -0.24 13.03
CA GLU A 40 -3.44 -0.76 11.97
C GLU A 40 -2.73 -1.85 11.16
N HIS A 41 -1.45 -1.69 10.80
CA HIS A 41 -0.67 -2.76 10.15
C HIS A 41 -0.64 -4.04 10.99
N ARG A 42 -0.42 -3.93 12.31
CA ARG A 42 -0.44 -5.09 13.21
C ARG A 42 -1.83 -5.74 13.26
N THR A 43 -2.89 -4.94 13.28
CA THR A 43 -4.28 -5.44 13.28
C THR A 43 -4.60 -6.13 11.97
N LEU A 44 -4.19 -5.53 10.85
CA LEU A 44 -4.35 -6.06 9.50
C LEU A 44 -3.66 -7.41 9.34
N LEU A 45 -2.38 -7.51 9.72
CA LEU A 45 -1.65 -8.78 9.67
C LEU A 45 -2.29 -9.84 10.59
N ARG A 46 -2.80 -9.45 11.76
CA ARG A 46 -3.50 -10.38 12.67
C ARG A 46 -4.77 -10.93 12.02
N VAL A 47 -5.58 -10.06 11.41
CA VAL A 47 -6.79 -10.47 10.67
C VAL A 47 -6.44 -11.34 9.47
N ALA A 48 -5.43 -10.98 8.69
CA ALA A 48 -4.94 -11.80 7.59
C ALA A 48 -4.53 -13.19 8.07
N LYS A 49 -3.73 -13.28 9.15
CA LYS A 49 -3.28 -14.54 9.76
C LYS A 49 -4.43 -15.41 10.21
N GLU A 50 -5.32 -14.87 11.04
CA GLU A 50 -6.34 -15.63 11.77
C GLU A 50 -7.60 -15.89 10.97
N LYS A 51 -7.96 -14.96 10.07
CA LYS A 51 -9.27 -14.96 9.40
C LYS A 51 -9.20 -15.04 7.89
N ASN A 52 -8.01 -14.88 7.29
CA ASN A 52 -7.86 -14.94 5.83
C ASN A 52 -6.69 -15.80 5.36
N HIS A 53 -6.25 -16.77 6.16
CA HIS A 53 -5.17 -17.70 5.76
C HIS A 53 -3.88 -17.01 5.31
N SER A 54 -3.55 -15.83 5.85
CA SER A 54 -2.44 -14.96 5.40
C SER A 54 -2.55 -14.46 3.94
N ASN A 55 -3.75 -14.43 3.37
CA ASN A 55 -4.05 -13.74 2.10
C ASN A 55 -4.14 -12.23 2.29
N GLU A 56 -4.33 -11.50 1.19
CA GLU A 56 -4.49 -10.05 1.20
C GLU A 56 -5.72 -9.63 2.01
N VAL A 57 -5.54 -8.59 2.82
CA VAL A 57 -6.59 -7.87 3.53
C VAL A 57 -6.34 -6.39 3.27
N LEU A 58 -7.39 -5.66 2.88
CA LEU A 58 -7.36 -4.21 2.76
C LEU A 58 -8.01 -3.60 3.99
N SER A 59 -7.36 -2.63 4.62
CA SER A 59 -7.97 -1.71 5.57
C SER A 59 -8.16 -0.35 4.91
N VAL A 60 -9.38 0.17 4.99
CA VAL A 60 -9.77 1.51 4.55
C VAL A 60 -9.96 2.35 5.79
N VAL A 61 -9.12 3.37 5.98
CA VAL A 61 -9.10 4.20 7.20
C VAL A 61 -9.29 5.66 6.83
N SER A 62 -10.12 6.36 7.61
CA SER A 62 -10.19 7.83 7.62
C SER A 62 -10.07 8.33 9.06
N PHE A 63 -9.02 9.11 9.33
CA PHE A 63 -8.86 9.78 10.62
C PHE A 63 -9.92 10.87 10.83
N LYS A 64 -10.27 11.59 9.75
CA LYS A 64 -11.27 12.66 9.79
C LYS A 64 -12.68 12.15 10.10
N GLN A 65 -13.08 11.02 9.50
CA GLN A 65 -14.36 10.38 9.80
C GLN A 65 -14.32 9.56 11.08
N VAL A 66 -13.13 9.26 11.63
CA VAL A 66 -12.92 8.31 12.74
C VAL A 66 -13.54 6.94 12.41
N ARG A 67 -13.36 6.50 11.15
CA ARG A 67 -13.95 5.25 10.63
C ARG A 67 -12.88 4.38 9.99
N ARG A 68 -13.07 3.07 10.12
CA ARG A 68 -12.26 2.05 9.46
C ARG A 68 -13.10 0.84 9.07
N ALA A 69 -12.74 0.18 7.99
CA ALA A 69 -13.32 -1.11 7.59
C ALA A 69 -12.26 -1.98 6.91
N MET A 70 -12.38 -3.29 7.09
CA MET A 70 -11.49 -4.26 6.46
C MET A 70 -12.22 -5.10 5.40
N VAL A 71 -11.49 -5.47 4.35
CA VAL A 71 -11.98 -6.31 3.26
C VAL A 71 -11.04 -7.49 3.08
N LEU A 72 -11.59 -8.69 3.08
CA LEU A 72 -10.82 -9.92 2.87
C LEU A 72 -10.68 -10.20 1.36
N GLY A 73 -9.45 -10.31 0.89
CA GLY A 73 -9.09 -10.67 -0.47
C GLY A 73 -8.64 -12.12 -0.59
N ASP A 74 -8.06 -12.45 -1.75
CA ASP A 74 -7.36 -13.70 -2.01
C ASP A 74 -5.84 -13.51 -1.95
N GLU A 75 -5.06 -14.45 -2.48
CA GLU A 75 -3.59 -14.38 -2.45
C GLU A 75 -3.01 -13.22 -3.27
N PHE A 76 -3.76 -12.69 -4.23
CA PHE A 76 -3.24 -11.78 -5.24
C PHE A 76 -4.01 -10.46 -5.35
N SER A 77 -5.22 -10.40 -4.78
CA SER A 77 -6.07 -9.22 -4.91
C SER A 77 -7.11 -9.07 -3.80
N VAL A 78 -7.51 -7.81 -3.61
CA VAL A 78 -8.62 -7.41 -2.76
C VAL A 78 -9.45 -6.33 -3.46
N ASP A 79 -10.77 -6.41 -3.33
CA ASP A 79 -11.70 -5.46 -3.98
C ASP A 79 -12.57 -4.76 -2.94
N LEU A 80 -12.29 -3.47 -2.74
CA LEU A 80 -12.99 -2.58 -1.81
C LEU A 80 -14.52 -2.62 -1.98
N ARG A 81 -15.02 -2.83 -3.20
CA ARG A 81 -16.47 -2.86 -3.50
C ARG A 81 -17.19 -4.07 -2.89
N LYS A 82 -16.45 -5.09 -2.44
CA LYS A 82 -17.02 -6.26 -1.76
C LYS A 82 -17.47 -5.96 -0.32
N SER A 83 -17.13 -4.78 0.21
CA SER A 83 -17.60 -4.32 1.52
C SER A 83 -18.39 -3.01 1.38
N PRO A 84 -19.72 -3.02 1.57
CA PRO A 84 -20.53 -1.81 1.58
C PRO A 84 -20.06 -0.77 2.61
N GLU A 85 -19.55 -1.23 3.75
CA GLU A 85 -19.01 -0.36 4.79
C GLU A 85 -17.72 0.34 4.33
N ALA A 86 -16.76 -0.42 3.79
CA ALA A 86 -15.51 0.14 3.28
C ALA A 86 -15.75 1.08 2.10
N TYR A 87 -16.64 0.69 1.18
CA TYR A 87 -17.06 1.55 0.09
C TYR A 87 -17.77 2.80 0.59
N GLY A 88 -18.61 2.71 1.62
CA GLY A 88 -19.27 3.85 2.23
C GLY A 88 -18.27 4.87 2.83
N ILE A 89 -17.23 4.40 3.53
CA ILE A 89 -16.15 5.27 4.04
C ILE A 89 -15.43 5.97 2.90
N PHE A 90 -15.08 5.22 1.86
CA PHE A 90 -14.34 5.71 0.70
C PHE A 90 -15.14 6.72 -0.13
N ALA A 91 -16.42 6.41 -0.40
CA ALA A 91 -17.28 7.21 -1.27
C ALA A 91 -17.67 8.55 -0.64
N SER A 92 -17.74 8.63 0.69
CA SER A 92 -18.04 9.87 1.42
C SER A 92 -16.80 10.71 1.76
N ALA A 93 -15.61 10.26 1.38
CA ALA A 93 -14.36 10.91 1.77
C ALA A 93 -14.02 12.09 0.87
N GLU A 94 -13.46 13.14 1.48
CA GLU A 94 -12.89 14.26 0.77
C GLU A 94 -11.59 13.87 0.03
N PRO A 95 -11.10 14.70 -0.91
CA PRO A 95 -9.79 14.51 -1.51
C PRO A 95 -8.69 14.36 -0.44
N GLN A 96 -7.80 13.40 -0.67
CA GLN A 96 -6.65 13.08 0.18
C GLN A 96 -7.02 12.84 1.67
N GLU A 97 -8.08 12.10 1.93
CA GLU A 97 -8.52 11.73 3.27
C GLU A 97 -8.28 10.24 3.59
N ILE A 98 -8.39 9.36 2.59
CA ILE A 98 -8.35 7.92 2.78
C ILE A 98 -6.92 7.41 2.85
N LEU A 99 -6.68 6.57 3.84
CA LEU A 99 -5.51 5.71 3.93
C LEU A 99 -5.93 4.29 3.54
N LEU A 100 -5.26 3.74 2.53
CA LEU A 100 -5.38 2.35 2.14
C LEU A 100 -4.16 1.60 2.66
N LEU A 101 -4.39 0.61 3.51
CA LEU A 101 -3.33 -0.23 4.06
C LEU A 101 -3.66 -1.67 3.67
N HIS A 102 -2.72 -2.40 3.08
CA HIS A 102 -2.90 -3.82 2.80
C HIS A 102 -1.65 -4.61 3.08
N ASN A 103 -1.79 -5.94 3.18
CA ASN A 103 -0.65 -6.82 3.20
C ASN A 103 -0.39 -7.42 1.84
N HIS A 104 0.87 -7.68 1.52
CA HIS A 104 1.22 -8.59 0.44
C HIS A 104 1.63 -9.95 1.03
N PRO A 105 1.02 -11.06 0.55
CA PRO A 105 1.40 -12.39 0.98
C PRO A 105 2.84 -12.75 0.65
N SER A 106 3.43 -12.07 -0.32
CA SER A 106 4.79 -12.26 -0.81
C SER A 106 5.79 -11.26 -0.19
N THR A 107 7.03 -11.23 -0.68
CA THR A 107 8.04 -10.22 -0.25
C THR A 107 8.00 -8.94 -1.08
N ASN A 108 6.98 -8.76 -1.93
CA ASN A 108 6.89 -7.62 -2.83
C ASN A 108 6.33 -6.38 -2.10
N ASN A 109 6.88 -5.21 -2.40
CA ASN A 109 6.45 -3.95 -1.78
C ASN A 109 5.16 -3.40 -2.43
N PHE A 110 5.20 -2.88 -3.65
CA PHE A 110 4.02 -2.38 -4.37
C PHE A 110 3.84 -3.14 -5.69
N SER A 111 2.59 -3.23 -6.11
CA SER A 111 2.17 -3.65 -7.45
C SER A 111 1.90 -2.42 -8.33
N LEU A 112 1.85 -2.62 -9.66
CA LEU A 112 1.40 -1.55 -10.56
C LEU A 112 -0.05 -1.13 -10.29
N PRO A 113 -1.02 -2.04 -10.03
CA PRO A 113 -2.36 -1.68 -9.57
C PRO A 113 -2.40 -0.80 -8.32
N ASP A 114 -1.50 -0.99 -7.36
CA ASP A 114 -1.44 -0.15 -6.14
C ASP A 114 -1.13 1.30 -6.51
N ILE A 115 -0.10 1.50 -7.33
CA ILE A 115 0.33 2.83 -7.79
C ILE A 115 -0.78 3.49 -8.60
N VAL A 116 -1.43 2.74 -9.50
CA VAL A 116 -2.56 3.24 -10.29
C VAL A 116 -3.73 3.64 -9.39
N THR A 117 -4.03 2.87 -8.36
CA THR A 117 -5.11 3.17 -7.40
C THR A 117 -4.83 4.46 -6.64
N LEU A 118 -3.61 4.61 -6.12
CA LEU A 118 -3.17 5.83 -5.43
C LEU A 118 -3.24 7.07 -6.34
N LEU A 119 -2.84 6.94 -7.62
CA LEU A 119 -2.91 8.04 -8.59
C LEU A 119 -4.35 8.37 -9.00
N ARG A 120 -5.16 7.35 -9.30
CA ARG A 120 -6.49 7.50 -9.90
C ARG A 120 -7.49 8.16 -8.96
N TYR A 121 -7.46 7.80 -7.67
CA TYR A 121 -8.48 8.23 -6.73
C TYR A 121 -8.00 9.45 -5.95
N ALA A 122 -8.69 10.57 -6.14
CA ALA A 122 -8.40 11.83 -5.46
C ALA A 122 -8.54 11.69 -3.95
N GLN A 123 -9.46 10.85 -3.46
CA GLN A 123 -9.70 10.57 -2.05
C GLN A 123 -8.52 9.91 -1.33
N VAL A 124 -7.68 9.15 -2.05
CA VAL A 124 -6.58 8.40 -1.42
C VAL A 124 -5.39 9.32 -1.17
N LYS A 125 -5.05 9.57 0.10
CA LYS A 125 -3.83 10.28 0.53
C LYS A 125 -2.63 9.33 0.52
N MET A 126 -2.82 8.13 1.04
CA MET A 126 -1.76 7.19 1.34
C MET A 126 -2.14 5.76 0.96
N MET A 127 -1.17 5.05 0.40
CA MET A 127 -1.19 3.61 0.20
C MET A 127 -0.02 3.01 0.98
N SER A 128 -0.25 1.97 1.77
CA SER A 128 0.82 1.24 2.43
C SER A 128 0.69 -0.25 2.24
N VAL A 129 1.83 -0.90 2.14
CA VAL A 129 1.97 -2.34 2.12
C VAL A 129 2.77 -2.77 3.33
N VAL A 130 2.22 -3.70 4.10
CA VAL A 130 2.97 -4.48 5.09
C VAL A 130 3.14 -5.90 4.55
N THR A 131 4.38 -6.36 4.31
CA THR A 131 4.58 -7.74 3.85
C THR A 131 4.12 -8.72 4.93
N ASN A 132 3.83 -9.97 4.58
CA ASN A 132 3.55 -10.99 5.59
C ASN A 132 4.74 -11.31 6.50
N GLN A 133 5.93 -10.80 6.16
CA GLN A 133 7.08 -10.80 7.03
C GLN A 133 7.07 -9.62 8.01
N GLY A 134 6.30 -8.56 7.78
CA GLY A 134 6.20 -7.39 8.67
C GLY A 134 7.06 -6.21 8.24
N ASP A 135 7.57 -6.22 7.01
CA ASP A 135 8.30 -5.08 6.43
C ASP A 135 7.27 -4.09 5.87
N VAL A 136 7.45 -2.80 6.12
CA VAL A 136 6.45 -1.76 5.83
C VAL A 136 6.95 -0.83 4.74
N HIS A 137 6.09 -0.57 3.76
CA HIS A 137 6.32 0.34 2.65
C HIS A 137 5.14 1.31 2.53
N ILE A 138 5.40 2.61 2.48
CA ILE A 138 4.36 3.63 2.46
C ILE A 138 4.62 4.61 1.33
N LEU A 139 3.61 4.85 0.50
CA LEU A 139 3.54 5.92 -0.47
C LEU A 139 2.45 6.92 -0.05
N CYS A 140 2.84 8.16 0.16
CA CYS A 140 1.95 9.23 0.62
C CYS A 140 2.02 10.43 -0.34
N LYS A 141 0.87 10.97 -0.74
CA LYS A 141 0.80 12.26 -1.43
C LYS A 141 1.19 13.36 -0.44
N THR A 142 2.14 14.21 -0.79
CA THR A 142 2.53 15.36 0.05
C THR A 142 1.71 16.60 -0.30
N VAL A 143 1.92 17.70 0.41
CA VAL A 143 1.38 19.03 0.05
C VAL A 143 1.86 19.50 -1.33
N SER A 144 2.99 18.98 -1.83
CA SER A 144 3.50 19.30 -3.17
C SER A 144 3.07 18.28 -4.23
N PHE A 145 2.09 17.42 -3.94
CA PHE A 145 1.58 16.44 -4.89
C PHE A 145 0.89 17.12 -6.06
N GLU A 146 1.39 16.85 -7.28
CA GLU A 146 0.83 17.34 -8.53
C GLU A 146 0.46 16.16 -9.44
N TYR A 147 -0.83 16.02 -9.72
CA TYR A 147 -1.37 14.83 -10.40
C TYR A 147 -0.76 14.63 -11.79
N ASP A 148 -0.68 15.68 -12.61
CA ASP A 148 -0.21 15.55 -13.99
C ASP A 148 1.27 15.17 -14.02
N THR A 149 2.11 15.80 -13.19
CA THR A 149 3.53 15.44 -13.05
C THR A 149 3.70 14.01 -12.55
N ALA A 150 2.95 13.61 -11.52
CA ALA A 150 2.99 12.25 -10.98
C ALA A 150 2.56 11.20 -12.02
N LYS A 151 1.52 11.51 -12.80
CA LYS A 151 1.02 10.67 -13.90
C LYS A 151 2.02 10.56 -15.04
N GLU A 152 2.69 11.65 -15.41
CA GLU A 152 3.75 11.64 -16.43
C GLU A 152 4.92 10.75 -16.02
N ILE A 153 5.37 10.84 -14.76
CA ILE A 153 6.43 9.98 -14.20
C ILE A 153 6.01 8.51 -14.27
N PHE A 154 4.78 8.19 -13.86
CA PHE A 154 4.27 6.82 -13.94
C PHE A 154 4.18 6.33 -15.39
N ASN A 155 3.62 7.13 -16.30
CA ASN A 155 3.50 6.78 -17.71
C ASN A 155 4.86 6.54 -18.36
N ALA A 156 5.87 7.36 -18.05
CA ALA A 156 7.21 7.20 -18.59
C ALA A 156 7.83 5.84 -18.23
N VAL A 157 7.64 5.35 -17.00
CA VAL A 157 8.12 4.00 -16.62
C VAL A 157 7.19 2.90 -17.13
N TYR A 158 5.87 3.14 -17.17
CA TYR A 158 4.89 2.16 -17.63
C TYR A 158 5.00 1.88 -19.13
N CYS A 159 5.28 2.88 -19.97
CA CYS A 159 5.52 2.69 -21.41
C CYS A 159 6.68 1.72 -21.67
N ARG A 160 7.76 1.82 -20.89
CA ARG A 160 8.93 0.93 -20.99
C ARG A 160 8.59 -0.51 -20.58
N TYR A 161 7.70 -0.67 -19.60
CA TYR A 161 7.16 -1.96 -19.22
C TYR A 161 6.32 -2.57 -20.33
N GLN A 162 5.40 -1.79 -20.93
CA GLN A 162 4.57 -2.26 -22.05
C GLN A 162 5.40 -2.58 -23.30
N GLY A 163 6.49 -1.84 -23.53
CA GLY A 163 7.46 -2.13 -24.60
C GLY A 163 8.39 -3.32 -24.32
N GLY A 164 8.31 -3.95 -23.15
CA GLY A 164 9.14 -5.10 -22.78
C GLY A 164 10.59 -4.77 -22.39
N GLU A 165 10.96 -3.49 -22.25
CA GLU A 165 12.32 -3.07 -21.89
C GLU A 165 12.69 -3.41 -20.44
N ILE A 166 11.70 -3.37 -19.56
CA ILE A 166 11.86 -3.60 -18.12
C ILE A 166 10.74 -4.50 -17.62
N GLY A 167 11.05 -5.40 -16.69
CA GLY A 167 10.04 -6.24 -16.03
C GLY A 167 9.29 -5.50 -14.90
N HIS A 168 8.18 -6.08 -14.45
CA HIS A 168 7.27 -5.51 -13.43
C HIS A 168 8.00 -4.88 -12.23
N HIS A 169 8.88 -5.64 -11.55
CA HIS A 169 9.57 -5.12 -10.36
C HIS A 169 10.53 -3.97 -10.67
N ALA A 170 11.13 -3.95 -11.86
CA ALA A 170 12.00 -2.86 -12.27
C ALA A 170 11.17 -1.59 -12.52
N THR A 171 9.95 -1.72 -13.04
CA THR A 171 9.00 -0.62 -13.23
C THR A 171 8.61 0.02 -11.90
N VAL A 172 8.16 -0.80 -10.93
CA VAL A 172 7.80 -0.32 -9.59
C VAL A 172 9.00 0.37 -8.93
N ARG A 173 10.18 -0.27 -8.93
CA ARG A 173 11.39 0.34 -8.34
C ARG A 173 11.78 1.66 -9.00
N ARG A 174 11.63 1.79 -10.33
CA ARG A 174 11.93 3.05 -11.02
C ARG A 174 10.93 4.13 -10.65
N PHE A 175 9.63 3.80 -10.57
CA PHE A 175 8.62 4.73 -10.09
C PHE A 175 8.96 5.25 -8.69
N LEU A 176 9.22 4.36 -7.73
CA LEU A 176 9.52 4.73 -6.34
C LEU A 176 10.75 5.64 -6.20
N LYS A 177 11.73 5.53 -7.10
CA LYS A 177 12.92 6.41 -7.12
C LYS A 177 12.62 7.82 -7.60
N GLU A 178 11.61 7.97 -8.45
CA GLU A 178 11.29 9.23 -9.13
C GLU A 178 10.03 9.89 -8.59
N CYS A 179 9.23 9.19 -7.77
CA CYS A 179 7.90 9.62 -7.35
C CYS A 179 7.89 10.92 -6.55
N SER A 180 9.00 11.27 -5.89
CA SER A 180 9.18 12.55 -5.20
C SER A 180 9.08 13.76 -6.12
N LYS A 181 9.43 13.62 -7.41
CA LYS A 181 9.26 14.68 -8.42
C LYS A 181 7.79 15.00 -8.69
N GLY A 182 6.89 14.03 -8.47
CA GLY A 182 5.43 14.22 -8.53
C GLY A 182 4.81 14.54 -7.17
N GLY A 183 5.64 14.82 -6.15
CA GLY A 183 5.20 15.14 -4.80
C GLY A 183 4.70 13.94 -3.99
N PHE A 184 5.23 12.74 -4.24
CA PHE A 184 5.06 11.62 -3.31
C PHE A 184 6.21 11.51 -2.32
N ALA A 185 5.89 11.17 -1.08
CA ALA A 185 6.85 10.61 -0.13
C ALA A 185 6.80 9.08 -0.19
N TYR A 186 7.95 8.45 -0.41
CA TYR A 186 8.13 7.00 -0.23
C TYR A 186 9.00 6.76 1.01
N VAL A 187 8.47 6.04 1.99
CA VAL A 187 9.19 5.66 3.21
C VAL A 187 9.03 4.15 3.46
N GLU A 188 10.05 3.54 4.07
CA GLU A 188 10.07 2.11 4.38
C GLU A 188 10.65 1.87 5.78
N GLY A 189 10.29 0.73 6.38
CA GLY A 189 10.76 0.31 7.70
C GLY A 189 10.76 -1.21 7.85
#